data_AF-A0A084ATP5-F1
#
_entry.id   AF-A0A084ATP5-F1
#
_cell.length_a   1.000
_cell.length_b   1.000
_cell.length_c   1.000
_cell.angle_alpha   90.00
_cell.angle_beta   90.00
_cell.angle_gamma   90.00
#
_symmetry.space_group_name_H-M   'P 1'
#
loop_
_entity.id
_entity.type
_entity.pdbx_description
1 polymer ?
#
loop_
_entity_poly.entity_id
_entity_poly.type
_entity_poly.pdbx_seq_one_letter_code
_entity_poly.pdbx_strand_id
1 'polypeptide(L)'
;MPKRTAKPAAKPAASSLTKSVSWPPFKPRLPVLDLDLSLHPSSDKIALVPCFFPKSLCRDYVSFLKTLPLQTTPGRPKRGEAVRVNDRFQVDDPDFARRLWEDTGLREALLDTEHANHLWGGNPVGLNPNIRVYRYSAGQYFDTHYDDSNIVELPSTPAGSARTTWTLLLYLTSSTEGCVGGETVFYTHDRQVPAEEIAVQLETGLLLLHKHGQDCLLVRFDYDVYYPFVPSRKLTSTA
;
A
#
# COMPACT_ATOMS: atom_id res chain seq x y z
N MET A 1 -23.74 52.51 -16.98
CA MET A 1 -23.73 51.75 -15.71
C MET A 1 -23.31 50.31 -16.00
N PRO A 2 -22.17 49.81 -15.48
CA PRO A 2 -21.74 48.44 -15.73
C PRO A 2 -22.42 47.46 -14.76
N LYS A 3 -22.89 46.32 -15.28
CA LYS A 3 -23.51 45.22 -14.53
C LYS A 3 -22.48 44.55 -13.59
N ARG A 4 -22.81 44.48 -12.30
CA ARG A 4 -22.08 43.72 -11.26
C ARG A 4 -22.23 42.23 -11.51
N THR A 5 -21.14 41.52 -11.82
CA THR A 5 -21.09 40.06 -11.88
C THR A 5 -21.06 39.50 -10.45
N ALA A 6 -21.98 38.59 -10.15
CA ALA A 6 -22.08 37.93 -8.85
C ALA A 6 -20.97 36.88 -8.68
N LYS A 7 -20.31 36.92 -7.53
CA LYS A 7 -19.25 35.98 -7.12
C LYS A 7 -19.90 34.61 -6.80
N PRO A 8 -19.37 33.46 -7.27
CA PRO A 8 -19.93 32.16 -6.92
C PRO A 8 -19.75 31.90 -5.41
N ALA A 9 -20.85 31.55 -4.73
CA ALA A 9 -20.82 31.16 -3.33
C ALA A 9 -20.03 29.85 -3.16
N ALA A 10 -19.07 29.85 -2.23
CA ALA A 10 -18.33 28.66 -1.83
C ALA A 10 -19.30 27.63 -1.24
N LYS A 11 -19.24 26.39 -1.75
CA LYS A 11 -19.96 25.26 -1.15
C LYS A 11 -19.42 25.00 0.26
N PRO A 12 -20.28 24.75 1.25
CA PRO A 12 -19.81 24.44 2.59
C PRO A 12 -19.05 23.11 2.58
N ALA A 13 -17.83 23.13 3.11
CA ALA A 13 -17.04 21.93 3.34
C ALA A 13 -17.82 21.01 4.29
N ALA A 14 -18.09 19.79 3.84
CA ALA A 14 -18.64 18.76 4.70
C ALA A 14 -17.57 18.42 5.76
N SER A 15 -17.81 18.83 6.99
CA SER A 15 -17.07 18.37 8.18
C SER A 15 -17.28 16.87 8.32
N SER A 16 -16.39 16.05 7.73
CA SER A 16 -16.38 14.62 7.96
C SER A 16 -15.88 14.36 9.38
N LEU A 17 -16.77 13.99 10.29
CA LEU A 17 -16.40 13.31 11.53
C LEU A 17 -15.63 12.03 11.13
N THR A 18 -14.30 12.07 11.13
CA THR A 18 -13.46 10.90 10.87
C THR A 18 -13.71 9.93 12.02
N LYS A 19 -14.39 8.82 11.74
CA LYS A 19 -14.48 7.71 12.70
C LYS A 19 -13.06 7.20 12.91
N SER A 20 -12.49 7.45 14.09
CA SER A 20 -11.18 6.91 14.47
C SER A 20 -11.22 5.38 14.42
N VAL A 21 -10.30 4.78 13.68
CA VAL A 21 -10.20 3.32 13.56
C VAL A 21 -9.34 2.80 14.72
N SER A 22 -9.89 1.89 15.52
CA SER A 22 -9.16 1.31 16.66
C SER A 22 -8.27 0.15 16.20
N TRP A 23 -7.15 0.45 15.54
CA TRP A 23 -6.19 -0.55 15.07
C TRP A 23 -5.66 -1.44 16.20
N PRO A 24 -5.43 -2.75 15.97
CA PRO A 24 -4.79 -3.61 16.95
C PRO A 24 -3.44 -3.03 17.39
N PRO A 25 -3.07 -3.14 18.67
CA PRO A 25 -1.78 -2.66 19.14
C PRO A 25 -0.64 -3.51 18.55
N PHE A 26 0.53 -2.90 18.32
CA PHE A 26 1.74 -3.63 17.95
C PHE A 26 2.25 -4.40 19.17
N LYS A 27 1.75 -5.63 19.35
CA LYS A 27 2.15 -6.55 20.41
C LYS A 27 2.57 -7.90 19.82
N PRO A 28 3.75 -8.42 20.19
CA PRO A 28 4.79 -7.80 21.05
C PRO A 28 5.36 -6.50 20.42
N ARG A 29 6.20 -5.78 21.15
CA ARG A 29 6.90 -4.60 20.59
C ARG A 29 7.66 -5.03 19.33
N LEU A 30 7.61 -4.19 18.32
CA LEU A 30 8.26 -4.42 17.03
C LEU A 30 9.57 -3.60 16.94
N PRO A 31 10.51 -4.03 16.09
CA PRO A 31 10.46 -5.30 15.35
C PRO A 31 10.78 -6.49 16.27
N VAL A 32 10.24 -7.68 15.96
CA VAL A 32 10.52 -8.92 16.73
C VAL A 32 11.87 -9.54 16.33
N LEU A 33 12.24 -9.35 15.08
CA LEU A 33 13.50 -9.78 14.46
C LEU A 33 14.14 -8.55 13.83
N ASP A 34 15.46 -8.56 13.66
CA ASP A 34 16.12 -7.50 12.90
C ASP A 34 15.54 -7.45 11.48
N LEU A 35 15.15 -6.24 11.05
CA LEU A 35 14.58 -6.03 9.74
C LEU A 35 15.70 -5.87 8.73
N ASP A 36 15.75 -6.79 7.76
CA ASP A 36 16.66 -6.70 6.63
C ASP A 36 15.90 -6.25 5.39
N LEU A 37 16.21 -5.05 4.91
CA LEU A 37 15.69 -4.54 3.65
C LEU A 37 16.58 -5.02 2.51
N SER A 38 15.99 -5.83 1.64
CA SER A 38 16.67 -6.35 0.45
C SER A 38 15.98 -5.90 -0.83
N LEU A 39 16.77 -5.54 -1.83
CA LEU A 39 16.25 -5.26 -3.17
C LEU A 39 15.92 -6.57 -3.87
N HIS A 40 14.88 -6.56 -4.69
CA HIS A 40 14.53 -7.73 -5.48
C HIS A 40 15.65 -8.00 -6.51
N PRO A 41 16.12 -9.26 -6.68
CA PRO A 41 17.24 -9.57 -7.57
C PRO A 41 17.05 -9.11 -9.03
N SER A 42 15.79 -9.07 -9.49
CA SER A 42 15.45 -8.65 -10.85
C SER A 42 15.23 -7.14 -11.03
N SER A 43 15.08 -6.36 -9.94
CA SER A 43 14.86 -4.92 -10.03
C SER A 43 15.10 -4.20 -8.69
N ASP A 44 15.91 -3.15 -8.73
CA ASP A 44 16.13 -2.20 -7.63
C ASP A 44 14.92 -1.28 -7.34
N LYS A 45 13.90 -1.32 -8.20
CA LYS A 45 12.63 -0.61 -8.01
C LYS A 45 11.67 -1.35 -7.09
N ILE A 46 12.07 -2.51 -6.59
CA ILE A 46 11.31 -3.36 -5.68
C ILE A 46 12.20 -3.69 -4.49
N ALA A 47 11.71 -3.46 -3.27
CA ALA A 47 12.37 -3.81 -2.04
C ALA A 47 11.45 -4.64 -1.14
N LEU A 48 12.03 -5.56 -0.40
CA LEU A 48 11.32 -6.53 0.43
C LEU A 48 11.88 -6.48 1.85
N VAL A 49 10.97 -6.54 2.82
CA VAL A 49 11.29 -6.72 4.25
C VAL A 49 10.48 -7.92 4.75
N PRO A 50 11.04 -9.15 4.68
CA PRO A 50 10.39 -10.35 5.17
C PRO A 50 10.16 -10.27 6.69
N CYS A 51 9.15 -10.99 7.18
CA CYS A 51 8.85 -11.08 8.62
C CYS A 51 8.65 -9.71 9.33
N PHE A 52 8.30 -8.65 8.60
CA PHE A 52 8.06 -7.31 9.13
C PHE A 52 6.99 -7.33 10.25
N PHE A 53 5.85 -7.97 9.96
CA PHE A 53 4.88 -8.32 11.01
C PHE A 53 5.02 -9.79 11.38
N PRO A 54 5.07 -10.14 12.69
CA PRO A 54 5.00 -11.53 13.10
C PRO A 54 3.61 -12.10 12.77
N LYS A 55 3.54 -13.39 12.43
CA LYS A 55 2.30 -14.08 12.03
C LYS A 55 1.15 -13.91 13.04
N SER A 56 1.46 -13.83 14.34
CA SER A 56 0.44 -13.57 15.37
C SER A 56 -0.23 -12.21 15.20
N LEU A 57 0.54 -11.17 14.91
CA LEU A 57 0.04 -9.82 14.67
C LEU A 57 -0.73 -9.75 13.34
N CYS A 58 -0.24 -10.42 12.29
CA CYS A 58 -0.99 -10.55 11.04
C CYS A 58 -2.38 -11.14 11.27
N ARG A 59 -2.49 -12.23 12.05
CA ARG A 59 -3.78 -12.86 12.40
C ARG A 59 -4.71 -11.91 13.17
N ASP A 60 -4.19 -11.15 14.12
CA ASP A 60 -4.97 -10.18 14.89
C ASP A 60 -5.50 -9.06 13.97
N TYR A 61 -4.65 -8.55 13.07
CA TYR A 61 -5.05 -7.61 12.02
C TYR A 61 -6.07 -8.22 11.07
N VAL A 62 -5.88 -9.42 10.54
CA VAL A 62 -6.86 -10.08 9.67
C VAL A 62 -8.22 -10.21 10.37
N SER A 63 -8.23 -10.56 11.65
CA SER A 63 -9.45 -10.69 12.45
C SER A 63 -10.15 -9.35 12.64
N PHE A 64 -9.39 -8.29 12.95
CA PHE A 64 -9.91 -6.92 13.05
C PHE A 64 -10.42 -6.39 11.70
N LEU A 65 -9.65 -6.55 10.63
CA LEU A 65 -10.02 -6.06 9.29
C LEU A 65 -11.30 -6.71 8.75
N LYS A 66 -11.71 -7.89 9.26
CA LYS A 66 -13.02 -8.50 8.95
C LYS A 66 -14.19 -7.66 9.48
N THR A 67 -14.00 -6.88 10.54
CA THR A 67 -15.06 -6.09 11.16
C THR A 67 -15.21 -4.70 10.52
N LEU A 68 -14.26 -4.29 9.67
CA LEU A 68 -14.34 -3.02 8.97
C LEU A 68 -15.37 -3.08 7.83
N PRO A 69 -16.03 -1.96 7.51
CA PRO A 69 -17.04 -1.89 6.46
C PRO A 69 -16.40 -1.80 5.06
N LEU A 70 -15.74 -2.87 4.62
CA LEU A 70 -15.15 -2.94 3.29
C LEU A 70 -16.26 -2.89 2.22
N GLN A 71 -16.02 -2.13 1.17
CA GLN A 71 -16.92 -2.01 0.02
C GLN A 71 -16.26 -2.60 -1.22
N THR A 72 -16.99 -3.45 -1.94
CA THR A 72 -16.52 -3.98 -3.22
C THR A 72 -16.45 -2.85 -4.25
N THR A 73 -15.30 -2.69 -4.91
CA THR A 73 -15.11 -1.67 -5.93
C THR A 73 -15.99 -1.94 -7.15
N PRO A 74 -16.47 -0.88 -7.82
CA PRO A 74 -17.23 -1.05 -9.06
C PRO A 74 -16.30 -1.63 -10.13
N GLY A 75 -16.70 -2.73 -10.77
CA GLY A 75 -15.93 -3.36 -11.85
C GLY A 75 -15.83 -2.55 -13.15
N ARG A 76 -16.46 -1.37 -13.22
CA ARG A 76 -16.32 -0.42 -14.32
C ARG A 76 -15.40 0.74 -13.89
N PRO A 77 -14.18 0.83 -14.42
CA PRO A 77 -13.26 1.91 -14.06
C PRO A 77 -13.70 3.24 -14.69
N LYS A 78 -13.18 4.35 -14.16
CA LYS A 78 -13.27 5.63 -14.86
C LYS A 78 -12.33 5.62 -16.07
N ARG A 79 -12.54 6.55 -17.00
CA ARG A 79 -11.67 6.71 -18.16
C ARG A 79 -10.23 6.94 -17.71
N GLY A 80 -9.32 6.07 -18.14
CA GLY A 80 -7.89 6.12 -17.80
C GLY A 80 -7.52 5.42 -16.49
N GLU A 81 -8.47 4.86 -15.75
CA GLU A 81 -8.19 4.03 -14.58
C GLU A 81 -8.23 2.54 -14.96
N ALA A 82 -7.40 1.72 -14.31
CA ALA A 82 -7.42 0.28 -14.50
C ALA A 82 -8.64 -0.38 -13.83
N VAL A 83 -9.09 -1.50 -14.41
CA VAL A 83 -10.21 -2.27 -13.85
C VAL A 83 -9.80 -2.82 -12.48
N ARG A 84 -10.65 -2.59 -11.48
CA ARG A 84 -10.42 -3.09 -10.13
C ARG A 84 -11.68 -3.73 -9.58
N VAL A 85 -11.55 -4.96 -9.14
CA VAL A 85 -12.60 -5.72 -8.49
C VAL A 85 -12.02 -6.26 -7.20
N ASN A 86 -12.14 -5.53 -6.09
CA ASN A 86 -11.73 -5.99 -4.77
C ASN A 86 -12.60 -5.36 -3.68
N ASP A 87 -12.54 -5.91 -2.46
CA ASP A 87 -13.14 -5.29 -1.29
C ASP A 87 -12.15 -4.28 -0.70
N ARG A 88 -12.56 -3.03 -0.56
CA ARG A 88 -11.69 -1.92 -0.16
C ARG A 88 -12.25 -1.17 1.03
N PHE A 89 -11.37 -0.80 1.94
CA PHE A 89 -11.62 0.21 2.97
C PHE A 89 -10.49 1.24 2.91
N GLN A 90 -10.82 2.51 3.16
CA GLN A 90 -9.84 3.60 3.19
C GLN A 90 -10.19 4.54 4.34
N VAL A 91 -9.17 4.99 5.06
CA VAL A 91 -9.27 6.01 6.11
C VAL A 91 -8.03 6.90 6.06
N ASP A 92 -8.20 8.17 6.41
CA ASP A 92 -7.08 9.05 6.70
C ASP A 92 -6.75 8.95 8.20
N ASP A 93 -5.59 8.41 8.53
CA ASP A 93 -5.18 8.09 9.91
C ASP A 93 -3.68 8.41 10.12
N PRO A 94 -3.33 9.68 10.43
CA PRO A 94 -1.96 10.10 10.62
C PRO A 94 -1.29 9.47 11.85
N ASP A 95 -2.06 9.16 12.90
CA ASP A 95 -1.53 8.51 14.09
C ASP A 95 -1.11 7.07 13.80
N PHE A 96 -1.93 6.31 13.06
CA PHE A 96 -1.56 4.97 12.64
C PHE A 96 -0.36 4.99 11.69
N ALA A 97 -0.33 5.89 10.71
CA ALA A 97 0.80 6.04 9.79
C ALA A 97 2.11 6.35 10.53
N ARG A 98 2.07 7.30 11.48
CA ARG A 98 3.22 7.65 12.32
C ARG A 98 3.68 6.46 13.16
N ARG A 99 2.76 5.75 13.82
CA ARG A 99 3.11 4.56 14.60
C ARG A 99 3.70 3.46 13.72
N LEU A 100 3.14 3.21 12.54
CA LEU A 100 3.67 2.22 11.60
C LEU A 100 5.10 2.60 11.17
N TRP A 101 5.40 3.88 11.04
CA TRP A 101 6.74 4.40 10.73
C TRP A 101 7.73 4.28 11.90
N GLU A 102 7.33 4.76 13.08
CA GLU A 102 8.21 4.95 14.25
C GLU A 102 8.31 3.72 15.16
N ASP A 103 7.22 2.96 15.33
CA ASP A 103 7.12 1.92 16.37
C ASP A 103 7.42 0.51 15.84
N THR A 104 7.74 0.36 14.55
CA THR A 104 7.89 -0.96 13.91
C THR A 104 9.30 -1.30 13.47
N GLY A 105 10.24 -0.35 13.57
CA GLY A 105 11.57 -0.47 13.00
C GLY A 105 11.63 -0.12 11.50
N LEU A 106 10.51 0.22 10.86
CA LEU A 106 10.48 0.58 9.44
C LEU A 106 11.36 1.79 9.13
N ARG A 107 11.28 2.83 9.95
CA ARG A 107 12.09 4.04 9.80
C ARG A 107 13.58 3.70 9.77
N GLU A 108 14.04 2.94 10.75
CA GLU A 108 15.44 2.51 10.87
C GLU A 108 15.84 1.66 9.67
N ALA A 109 15.01 0.68 9.28
CA ALA A 109 15.27 -0.15 8.11
C ALA A 109 15.41 0.67 6.80
N LEU A 110 14.62 1.73 6.61
CA LEU A 110 14.72 2.57 5.41
C LEU A 110 15.90 3.54 5.42
N LEU A 111 16.34 3.99 6.60
CA LEU A 111 17.41 4.99 6.74
C LEU A 111 18.81 4.37 6.87
N ASP A 112 18.91 3.19 7.49
CA ASP A 112 20.19 2.52 7.77
C ASP A 112 20.67 1.62 6.62
N THR A 113 19.89 1.50 5.54
CA THR A 113 20.29 0.71 4.37
C THR A 113 21.19 1.53 3.45
N GLU A 114 22.51 1.54 3.71
CA GLU A 114 23.50 2.30 2.94
C GLU A 114 23.39 2.07 1.42
N HIS A 115 23.08 0.85 1.01
CA HIS A 115 22.97 0.48 -0.41
C HIS A 115 21.67 0.95 -1.08
N ALA A 116 20.63 1.32 -0.32
CA ALA A 116 19.32 1.75 -0.86
C ALA A 116 19.05 3.25 -0.70
N ASN A 117 19.86 3.97 0.09
CA ASN A 117 19.63 5.38 0.42
C ASN A 117 19.49 6.30 -0.80
N HIS A 118 20.19 6.00 -1.90
CA HIS A 118 20.11 6.78 -3.13
C HIS A 118 18.83 6.51 -3.96
N LEU A 119 18.09 5.43 -3.66
CA LEU A 119 16.93 4.99 -4.44
C LEU A 119 15.63 5.70 -4.03
N TRP A 120 15.56 6.27 -2.83
CA TRP A 120 14.34 6.86 -2.27
C TRP A 120 13.83 8.10 -3.00
N GLY A 121 14.66 8.73 -3.85
CA GLY A 121 14.29 9.97 -4.57
C GLY A 121 14.18 11.19 -3.65
N GLY A 122 14.84 11.13 -2.49
CA GLY A 122 14.84 12.11 -1.41
C GLY A 122 15.19 11.45 -0.08
N ASN A 123 15.10 12.19 1.03
CA ASN A 123 15.18 11.60 2.36
C ASN A 123 13.80 11.07 2.76
N PRO A 124 13.64 9.80 3.16
CA PRO A 124 12.40 9.30 3.73
C PRO A 124 12.05 10.06 5.01
N VAL A 125 10.80 10.52 5.13
CA VAL A 125 10.34 11.39 6.25
C VAL A 125 9.09 10.89 6.97
N GLY A 126 8.45 9.84 6.46
CA GLY A 126 7.23 9.30 7.04
C GLY A 126 6.42 8.50 6.03
N LEU A 127 5.15 8.25 6.37
CA LEU A 127 4.19 7.54 5.52
C LEU A 127 2.98 8.43 5.24
N ASN A 128 2.33 8.22 4.11
CA ASN A 128 1.06 8.85 3.77
C ASN A 128 -0.05 8.40 4.75
N PRO A 129 -0.78 9.34 5.38
CA PRO A 129 -1.87 9.02 6.30
C PRO A 129 -3.06 8.31 5.62
N ASN A 130 -3.11 8.25 4.29
CA ASN A 130 -4.14 7.53 3.54
C ASN A 130 -3.94 6.01 3.63
N ILE A 131 -4.45 5.40 4.70
CA ILE A 131 -4.39 3.96 4.94
C ILE A 131 -5.49 3.26 4.15
N ARG A 132 -5.10 2.25 3.37
CA ARG A 132 -6.04 1.46 2.57
C ARG A 132 -5.91 -0.02 2.93
N VAL A 133 -7.04 -0.68 3.00
CA VAL A 133 -7.17 -2.10 3.23
C VAL A 133 -7.79 -2.71 1.98
N TYR A 134 -7.17 -3.76 1.48
CA TYR A 134 -7.69 -4.55 0.37
C TYR A 134 -7.93 -5.98 0.84
N ARG A 135 -9.08 -6.52 0.45
CA ARG A 135 -9.40 -7.95 0.54
C ARG A 135 -9.82 -8.42 -0.84
N TYR A 136 -9.23 -9.52 -1.28
CA TYR A 136 -9.54 -10.16 -2.54
C TYR A 136 -10.20 -11.49 -2.25
N SER A 137 -11.41 -11.70 -2.77
CA SER A 137 -12.13 -12.97 -2.80
C SER A 137 -11.90 -13.68 -4.14
N ALA A 138 -12.41 -14.90 -4.28
CA ALA A 138 -12.21 -15.69 -5.49
C ALA A 138 -12.62 -14.91 -6.73
N GLY A 139 -11.66 -14.73 -7.63
CA GLY A 139 -11.83 -14.01 -8.87
C GLY A 139 -11.90 -12.48 -8.76
N GLN A 140 -11.46 -11.92 -7.64
CA GLN A 140 -11.19 -10.49 -7.49
C GLN A 140 -9.75 -10.19 -7.89
N TYR A 141 -9.52 -9.02 -8.48
CA TYR A 141 -8.23 -8.62 -9.05
C TYR A 141 -8.11 -7.10 -9.15
N PHE A 142 -6.90 -6.65 -9.46
CA PHE A 142 -6.67 -5.28 -9.91
C PHE A 142 -5.74 -5.33 -11.12
N ASP A 143 -6.30 -4.95 -12.26
CA ASP A 143 -5.66 -4.99 -13.57
C ASP A 143 -4.41 -4.11 -13.62
N THR A 144 -3.59 -4.27 -14.67
CA THR A 144 -2.33 -3.54 -14.79
C THR A 144 -2.52 -2.03 -14.73
N HIS A 145 -1.70 -1.38 -13.91
CA HIS A 145 -1.70 0.08 -13.73
C HIS A 145 -0.31 0.58 -13.35
N TYR A 146 -0.17 1.91 -13.36
CA TYR A 146 0.89 2.62 -12.68
C TYR A 146 0.31 3.35 -11.48
N ASP A 147 1.08 3.40 -10.40
CA ASP A 147 0.78 4.22 -9.24
C ASP A 147 1.34 5.63 -9.44
N ASP A 148 0.56 6.65 -9.09
CA ASP A 148 0.95 8.06 -9.17
C ASP A 148 1.56 8.57 -7.85
N SER A 149 2.38 9.61 -7.95
CA SER A 149 2.87 10.33 -6.76
C SER A 149 1.78 11.23 -6.16
N ASN A 150 1.78 11.35 -4.83
CA ASN A 150 0.98 12.30 -4.08
C ASN A 150 1.88 13.35 -3.41
N ILE A 151 1.37 14.58 -3.29
CA ILE A 151 1.89 15.55 -2.33
C ILE A 151 1.09 15.38 -1.03
N VAL A 152 1.79 15.18 0.08
CA VAL A 152 1.21 14.93 1.40
C VAL A 152 1.72 15.96 2.39
N GLU A 153 0.86 16.44 3.28
CA GLU A 153 1.26 17.31 4.38
C GLU A 153 1.65 16.43 5.57
N LEU A 154 2.89 16.56 6.02
CA LEU A 154 3.41 15.83 7.17
C LEU A 154 3.87 16.82 8.23
N PRO A 155 3.40 16.72 9.49
CA PRO A 155 3.82 17.62 10.56
C PRO A 155 5.34 17.61 10.80
N SER A 156 6.01 16.52 10.43
CA SER A 156 7.45 16.29 10.61
C SER A 156 8.34 16.98 9.55
N THR A 157 7.78 17.61 8.51
CA THR A 157 8.60 18.21 7.43
C THR A 157 8.73 19.73 7.55
N PRO A 158 9.94 20.30 7.37
CA PRO A 158 10.18 21.75 7.52
C PRO A 158 9.39 22.63 6.54
N ALA A 159 9.08 22.11 5.35
CA ALA A 159 8.31 22.80 4.32
C ALA A 159 6.80 22.52 4.40
N GLY A 160 6.34 21.71 5.36
CA GLY A 160 4.95 21.32 5.54
C GLY A 160 4.39 20.35 4.48
N SER A 161 5.16 20.00 3.45
CA SER A 161 4.75 19.03 2.41
C SER A 161 5.89 18.09 2.01
N ALA A 162 5.54 16.86 1.65
CA ALA A 162 6.41 15.83 1.11
C ALA A 162 5.78 15.23 -0.16
N ARG A 163 6.59 14.55 -0.98
CA ARG A 163 6.14 13.81 -2.15
C ARG A 163 6.36 12.32 -1.90
N THR A 164 5.34 11.51 -2.12
CA THR A 164 5.47 10.04 -2.04
C THR A 164 6.27 9.53 -3.24
N THR A 165 7.18 8.59 -3.03
CA THR A 165 8.05 8.00 -4.07
C THR A 165 8.00 6.47 -4.12
N TRP A 166 7.42 5.83 -3.11
CA TRP A 166 7.20 4.39 -3.07
C TRP A 166 5.77 4.04 -2.62
N THR A 167 5.27 2.90 -3.07
CA THR A 167 4.08 2.25 -2.51
C THR A 167 4.52 1.18 -1.52
N LEU A 168 3.95 1.18 -0.31
CA LEU A 168 4.16 0.17 0.73
C LEU A 168 2.94 -0.76 0.79
N LEU A 169 3.20 -2.05 0.58
CA LEU A 169 2.25 -3.14 0.68
C LEU A 169 2.66 -4.07 1.82
N LEU A 170 1.77 -4.33 2.76
CA LEU A 170 1.96 -5.32 3.82
C LEU A 170 1.01 -6.49 3.60
N TYR A 171 1.58 -7.67 3.35
CA TYR A 171 0.82 -8.90 3.17
C TYR A 171 0.48 -9.51 4.52
N LEU A 172 -0.81 -9.71 4.75
CA LEU A 172 -1.32 -10.23 6.03
C LEU A 172 -1.73 -11.69 5.94
N THR A 173 -1.70 -12.26 4.73
CA THR A 173 -2.10 -13.65 4.44
C THR A 173 -1.20 -14.25 3.37
N SER A 174 -1.03 -15.57 3.36
CA SER A 174 -0.21 -16.30 2.39
C SER A 174 -0.87 -17.55 1.79
N SER A 175 -0.20 -18.14 0.81
CA SER A 175 -0.61 -19.41 0.18
C SER A 175 -0.70 -20.58 1.15
N THR A 176 0.16 -20.62 2.17
CA THR A 176 0.11 -21.60 3.26
C THR A 176 -1.17 -21.51 4.11
N GLU A 177 -1.89 -20.40 4.03
CA GLU A 177 -3.20 -20.18 4.68
C GLU A 177 -4.37 -20.36 3.70
N GLY A 178 -4.08 -20.89 2.50
CA GLY A 178 -5.05 -21.18 1.44
C GLY A 178 -5.15 -20.11 0.35
N CYS A 179 -4.44 -18.98 0.46
CA CYS A 179 -4.49 -17.92 -0.55
C CYS A 179 -3.69 -18.31 -1.80
N VAL A 180 -4.31 -19.05 -2.72
CA VAL A 180 -3.72 -19.40 -4.02
C VAL A 180 -3.93 -18.24 -5.01
N GLY A 181 -2.85 -17.84 -5.69
CA GLY A 181 -2.80 -16.62 -6.50
C GLY A 181 -2.64 -15.35 -5.66
N GLY A 182 -3.02 -14.20 -6.23
CA GLY A 182 -3.01 -12.91 -5.53
C GLY A 182 -1.62 -12.26 -5.40
N GLU A 183 -0.64 -12.76 -6.15
CA GLU A 183 0.69 -12.17 -6.29
C GLU A 183 0.60 -10.71 -6.70
N THR A 184 1.63 -9.96 -6.35
CA THR A 184 1.89 -8.66 -6.98
C THR A 184 2.90 -8.89 -8.09
N VAL A 185 2.46 -8.71 -9.33
CA VAL A 185 3.26 -8.97 -10.52
C VAL A 185 3.64 -7.64 -11.14
N PHE A 186 4.93 -7.46 -11.35
CA PHE A 186 5.50 -6.28 -12.00
C PHE A 186 6.02 -6.65 -13.39
N TYR A 187 5.99 -5.68 -14.30
CA TYR A 187 6.56 -5.79 -15.64
C TYR A 187 7.59 -4.67 -15.83
N THR A 188 8.73 -5.00 -16.42
CA THR A 188 9.82 -4.06 -16.66
C THR A 188 9.53 -3.04 -17.76
N HIS A 189 8.56 -3.34 -18.62
CA HIS A 189 8.09 -2.47 -19.70
C HIS A 189 6.56 -2.34 -19.67
N ASP A 190 6.04 -1.50 -20.55
CA ASP A 190 4.62 -1.13 -20.62
C ASP A 190 3.73 -2.24 -21.26
N ARG A 191 4.11 -3.50 -21.10
CA ARG A 191 3.44 -4.66 -21.69
C ARG A 191 3.49 -5.88 -20.77
N GLN A 192 2.42 -6.68 -20.82
CA GLN A 192 2.31 -7.92 -20.06
C GLN A 192 2.99 -9.08 -20.82
N VAL A 193 4.31 -9.16 -20.74
CA VAL A 193 5.09 -10.26 -21.34
C VAL A 193 5.51 -11.23 -20.24
N PRO A 194 5.14 -12.52 -20.29
CA PRO A 194 5.45 -13.49 -19.23
C PRO A 194 6.94 -13.62 -18.91
N ALA A 195 7.83 -13.49 -19.91
CA ALA A 195 9.27 -13.54 -19.70
C ALA A 195 9.84 -12.32 -18.96
N GLU A 196 9.06 -11.24 -18.84
CA GLU A 196 9.44 -9.99 -18.16
C GLU A 196 8.78 -9.85 -16.78
N GLU A 197 8.03 -10.87 -16.34
CA GLU A 197 7.32 -10.87 -15.06
C GLU A 197 8.28 -10.94 -13.88
N ILE A 198 8.09 -10.02 -12.94
CA ILE A 198 8.67 -10.07 -11.61
C ILE A 198 7.52 -10.27 -10.63
N ALA A 199 7.27 -11.53 -10.27
CA ALA A 199 6.20 -11.89 -9.35
C ALA A 199 6.70 -11.91 -7.90
N VAL A 200 6.10 -11.09 -7.04
CA VAL A 200 6.31 -11.15 -5.59
C VAL A 200 5.18 -11.98 -4.98
N GLN A 201 5.58 -13.14 -4.46
CA GLN A 201 4.67 -14.10 -3.86
C GLN A 201 4.06 -13.61 -2.54
N LEU A 202 2.88 -14.12 -2.20
CA LEU A 202 2.21 -13.81 -0.94
C LEU A 202 2.89 -14.53 0.23
N GLU A 203 3.58 -13.77 1.07
CA GLU A 203 4.15 -14.24 2.33
C GLU A 203 3.55 -13.46 3.52
N THR A 204 3.06 -14.17 4.53
CA THR A 204 2.43 -13.55 5.70
C THR A 204 3.46 -12.76 6.49
N GLY A 205 3.21 -11.46 6.64
CA GLY A 205 4.09 -10.54 7.34
C GLY A 205 5.14 -9.89 6.44
N LEU A 206 5.17 -10.20 5.14
CA LEU A 206 6.07 -9.55 4.19
C LEU A 206 5.61 -8.11 3.92
N LEU A 207 6.54 -7.18 4.07
CA LEU A 207 6.40 -5.81 3.57
C LEU A 207 7.12 -5.71 2.22
N LEU A 208 6.39 -5.25 1.21
CA LEU A 208 6.85 -4.99 -0.14
C LEU A 208 6.78 -3.48 -0.38
N LEU A 209 7.89 -2.92 -0.83
CA LEU A 209 8.01 -1.56 -1.34
C LEU A 209 8.23 -1.64 -2.85
N HIS A 210 7.51 -0.84 -3.62
CA HIS A 210 7.85 -0.62 -5.03
C HIS A 210 7.82 0.85 -5.38
N LYS A 211 8.70 1.28 -6.29
CA LYS A 211 8.68 2.64 -6.80
C LYS A 211 7.36 2.93 -7.51
N HIS A 212 6.90 4.17 -7.39
CA HIS A 212 5.76 4.71 -8.13
C HIS A 212 6.07 6.09 -8.73
N GLY A 213 5.11 6.70 -9.42
CA GLY A 213 5.33 7.93 -10.17
C GLY A 213 6.26 7.72 -11.37
N GLN A 214 7.30 8.56 -11.50
CA GLN A 214 8.19 8.52 -12.68
C GLN A 214 8.97 7.21 -12.84
N ASP A 215 9.25 6.53 -11.74
CA ASP A 215 10.00 5.27 -11.74
C ASP A 215 9.10 4.03 -11.69
N CYS A 216 7.77 4.20 -11.72
CA CYS A 216 6.79 3.13 -11.53
C CYS A 216 6.99 1.99 -12.53
N LEU A 217 6.98 0.75 -12.04
CA LEU A 217 6.80 -0.42 -12.88
C LEU A 217 5.31 -0.61 -13.17
N LEU A 218 4.97 -1.16 -14.34
CA LEU A 218 3.61 -1.61 -14.60
C LEU A 218 3.28 -2.74 -13.62
N VAL A 219 2.25 -2.58 -12.80
CA VAL A 219 1.92 -3.51 -11.71
C VAL A 219 0.51 -4.05 -11.85
N ARG A 220 0.33 -5.33 -11.54
CA ARG A 220 -0.97 -6.03 -11.46
C ARG A 220 -1.07 -6.80 -10.14
N PHE A 221 -2.29 -6.98 -9.66
CA PHE A 221 -2.59 -7.85 -8.52
C PHE A 221 -3.50 -8.99 -8.98
N ASP A 222 -2.97 -10.21 -8.96
CA ASP A 222 -3.42 -11.28 -9.85
C ASP A 222 -4.59 -12.17 -9.38
N TYR A 223 -5.23 -12.77 -10.39
CA TYR A 223 -6.05 -13.97 -10.52
C TYR A 223 -5.14 -15.20 -10.77
N ASP A 224 -5.39 -16.33 -10.10
CA ASP A 224 -4.91 -17.62 -10.59
C ASP A 224 -6.12 -18.42 -11.14
N VAL A 225 -6.02 -18.91 -12.38
CA VAL A 225 -7.16 -19.47 -13.16
C VAL A 225 -7.37 -20.97 -12.86
N TYR A 226 -6.46 -21.62 -12.12
CA TYR A 226 -6.38 -23.08 -12.11
C TYR A 226 -6.78 -23.79 -10.81
N TYR A 227 -7.06 -23.10 -9.70
CA TYR A 227 -7.36 -23.77 -8.42
C TYR A 227 -8.44 -23.07 -7.57
N PRO A 228 -9.20 -23.82 -6.75
CA PRO A 228 -10.20 -23.25 -5.86
C PRO A 228 -9.55 -22.30 -4.84
N PHE A 229 -10.03 -21.05 -4.82
CA PHE A 229 -9.41 -19.89 -4.20
C PHE A 229 -9.89 -19.60 -2.76
N VAL A 230 -9.02 -19.05 -1.91
CA VAL A 230 -9.33 -18.53 -0.56
C VAL A 230 -8.88 -17.05 -0.45
N PRO A 231 -9.65 -16.16 0.21
CA PRO A 231 -9.41 -14.72 0.17
C PRO A 231 -8.09 -14.20 0.76
N SER A 232 -7.37 -13.37 -0.02
CA SER A 232 -6.14 -12.67 0.39
C SER A 232 -6.41 -11.27 0.94
N ARG A 233 -5.54 -10.77 1.83
CA ARG A 233 -5.65 -9.43 2.45
C ARG A 233 -4.33 -8.68 2.43
N LYS A 234 -4.38 -7.41 2.01
CA LYS A 234 -3.24 -6.48 1.96
C LYS A 234 -3.59 -5.19 2.71
N LEU A 235 -2.68 -4.70 3.55
CA LEU A 235 -2.72 -3.35 4.10
C LEU A 235 -1.73 -2.49 3.31
N THR A 236 -2.10 -1.27 2.95
CA THR A 236 -1.24 -0.43 2.10
C THR A 236 -1.23 1.02 2.57
N SER A 237 -0.07 1.64 2.48
CA SER A 237 0.16 3.08 2.59
C SER A 237 1.19 3.47 1.53
N THR A 238 1.29 4.74 1.14
CA THR A 238 2.39 5.20 0.27
C THR A 238 3.49 5.84 1.12
N ALA A 239 4.74 5.58 0.77
CA ALA A 239 5.94 6.10 1.42
C ALA A 239 6.55 7.24 0.58
#